data_AF-A0A6G7A1A1-F1
#
_entry.id   AF-A0A6G7A1A1-F1
#
_cell.length_a   1.000
_cell.length_b   1.000
_cell.length_c   1.000
_cell.angle_alpha   90.00
_cell.angle_beta   90.00
_cell.angle_gamma   90.00
#
_symmetry.space_group_name_H-M   'P 1'
#
loop_
_entity.id
_entity.type
_entity.pdbx_description
1 polymer ?
#
loop_
_entity_poly.entity_id
_entity_poly.type
_entity_poly.pdbx_seq_one_letter_code
_entity_poly.pdbx_strand_id
1 'polypeptide(L)'
;MRISTLLALVVVLLTGTGTSAVASAADDMSCHFLPMADSGANLQHAQSVGVLYSENTLNTLEYLEHYHSVALNGAKNAGLDPRISQAFVNSSDPKLAINWLMASLQKHFASVTVYDNLDAVVQAHPDVVVMLDTYNQLVSKRNNRVEARFIAKFYDANLQYIGQAEGLRAKDMPSVWVRGKAAPEIAAQINQQTELQVDALKQFDVSLKALVTQDEAGQMAAK
;
A
#
# COMPACT_ATOMS: atom_id res chain seq x y z
N MET A 1 -19.41 45.20 33.36
CA MET A 1 -20.78 45.78 33.46
C MET A 1 -21.25 46.21 32.09
N ARG A 2 -22.19 45.46 31.49
CA ARG A 2 -23.15 45.97 30.50
C ARG A 2 -24.47 45.23 30.76
N ILE A 3 -25.51 46.02 30.79
CA ILE A 3 -26.83 45.79 31.38
C ILE A 3 -27.83 45.56 30.25
N SER A 4 -28.85 44.73 30.52
CA SER A 4 -30.18 44.71 29.86
C SER A 4 -30.26 44.08 28.46
N THR A 5 -31.31 43.35 28.07
CA THR A 5 -32.70 43.34 28.59
C THR A 5 -33.39 42.05 28.16
N LEU A 6 -34.15 41.47 29.08
CA LEU A 6 -35.20 40.47 28.84
C LEU A 6 -36.32 41.06 27.97
N LEU A 7 -36.80 40.31 26.99
CA LEU A 7 -38.18 40.41 26.52
C LEU A 7 -38.72 39.01 26.26
N ALA A 8 -39.64 38.59 27.12
CA ALA A 8 -40.47 37.42 26.96
C ALA A 8 -41.62 37.74 26.00
N LEU A 9 -41.93 36.81 25.09
CA LEU A 9 -43.23 36.78 24.41
C LEU A 9 -43.77 35.34 24.45
N VAL A 10 -45.02 35.23 24.90
CA VAL A 10 -45.76 34.02 25.20
C VAL A 10 -46.44 33.46 23.94
N VAL A 11 -46.29 32.14 23.77
CA VAL A 11 -47.19 31.09 23.22
C VAL A 11 -48.43 31.52 22.40
N VAL A 12 -48.58 30.90 21.21
CA VAL A 12 -49.87 30.36 20.72
C VAL A 12 -49.63 29.00 20.05
N LEU A 13 -50.22 27.94 20.59
CA LEU A 13 -50.42 26.64 19.92
C LEU A 13 -51.61 26.75 18.97
N LEU A 14 -51.43 26.30 17.73
CA LEU A 14 -52.54 25.82 16.89
C LEU A 14 -52.13 24.48 16.27
N THR A 15 -52.79 23.44 16.75
CA THR A 15 -52.83 22.09 16.18
C THR A 15 -53.55 22.12 14.84
N GLY A 16 -52.92 21.60 13.79
CA GLY A 16 -53.55 21.36 12.49
C GLY A 16 -53.02 20.06 11.89
N THR A 17 -53.81 19.00 11.97
CA THR A 17 -53.61 17.73 11.26
C THR A 17 -53.89 17.93 9.77
N GLY A 18 -52.92 17.60 8.93
CA GLY A 18 -53.09 17.63 7.48
C GLY A 18 -51.97 16.88 6.77
N THR A 19 -52.21 15.61 6.46
CA THR A 19 -51.45 14.86 5.46
C THR A 19 -51.58 15.54 4.11
N SER A 20 -50.47 15.92 3.51
CA SER A 20 -50.38 16.21 2.07
C SER A 20 -48.98 15.83 1.62
N ALA A 21 -48.93 14.80 0.76
CA ALA A 21 -47.74 14.40 0.04
C ALA A 21 -47.22 15.58 -0.79
N VAL A 22 -45.96 15.93 -0.60
CA VAL A 22 -45.25 16.84 -1.50
C VAL A 22 -44.13 16.02 -2.13
N ALA A 23 -44.36 15.66 -3.39
CA ALA A 23 -43.31 15.26 -4.30
C ALA A 23 -42.42 16.49 -4.51
N SER A 24 -41.25 16.50 -3.86
CA SER A 24 -40.17 17.40 -4.22
C SER A 24 -39.31 16.70 -5.25
N ALA A 25 -39.65 16.91 -6.52
CA ALA A 25 -38.67 16.91 -7.59
C ALA A 25 -37.66 18.01 -7.27
N ALA A 26 -36.56 17.64 -6.61
CA ALA A 26 -35.37 18.44 -6.54
C ALA A 26 -34.46 17.96 -7.66
N ASP A 27 -34.53 18.70 -8.75
CA ASP A 27 -33.50 18.79 -9.78
C ASP A 27 -32.24 19.35 -9.12
N ASP A 28 -31.50 18.47 -8.43
CA ASP A 28 -30.15 18.78 -7.97
C ASP A 28 -29.21 18.12 -8.95
N MET A 29 -28.94 18.87 -10.02
CA MET A 29 -27.91 18.62 -11.02
C MET A 29 -26.53 18.84 -10.35
N SER A 30 -26.31 18.09 -9.28
CA SER A 30 -25.01 17.85 -8.70
C SER A 30 -24.33 16.88 -9.65
N CYS A 31 -23.22 17.30 -10.25
CA CYS A 31 -22.26 16.39 -10.84
C CYS A 31 -21.65 15.53 -9.72
N HIS A 32 -22.47 14.69 -9.09
CA HIS A 32 -21.98 13.54 -8.38
C HIS A 32 -21.39 12.66 -9.46
N PHE A 33 -20.06 12.63 -9.53
CA PHE A 33 -19.39 11.44 -10.03
C PHE A 33 -20.12 10.27 -9.37
N LEU A 34 -20.82 9.49 -10.18
CA LEU A 34 -21.39 8.24 -9.70
C LEU A 34 -20.23 7.53 -8.99
N PRO A 35 -20.43 7.06 -7.74
CA PRO A 35 -19.43 6.23 -7.10
C PRO A 35 -19.02 5.19 -8.13
N MET A 36 -17.73 5.16 -8.49
CA MET A 36 -17.22 4.08 -9.35
C MET A 36 -17.61 2.82 -8.63
N ALA A 37 -18.54 2.06 -9.21
CA ALA A 37 -19.05 0.87 -8.57
C ALA A 37 -17.85 -0.06 -8.36
N ASP A 38 -17.61 -0.44 -7.10
CA ASP A 38 -16.69 -1.54 -6.81
C ASP A 38 -17.12 -2.72 -7.67
N SER A 39 -16.14 -3.36 -8.30
CA SER A 39 -16.43 -4.53 -9.11
C SER A 39 -17.07 -5.60 -8.22
N GLY A 40 -18.13 -6.24 -8.73
CA GLY A 40 -18.65 -7.46 -8.12
C GLY A 40 -17.80 -8.70 -8.43
N ALA A 41 -16.68 -8.53 -9.14
CA ALA A 41 -15.75 -9.60 -9.44
C ALA A 41 -14.99 -10.02 -8.18
N ASN A 42 -14.95 -11.33 -7.97
CA ASN A 42 -14.23 -11.95 -6.87
C ASN A 42 -12.84 -12.42 -7.34
N LEU A 43 -11.84 -12.29 -6.48
CA LEU A 43 -10.51 -12.86 -6.73
C LEU A 43 -10.53 -14.38 -6.54
N GLN A 44 -9.90 -15.10 -7.47
CA GLN A 44 -9.89 -16.56 -7.50
C GLN A 44 -8.56 -17.12 -7.98
N HIS A 45 -8.20 -18.31 -7.48
CA HIS A 45 -6.95 -19.00 -7.84
C HIS A 45 -6.79 -19.31 -9.34
N ALA A 46 -7.89 -19.45 -10.09
CA ALA A 46 -7.84 -19.78 -11.52
C ALA A 46 -7.53 -18.58 -12.43
N GLN A 47 -7.51 -17.36 -11.90
CA GLN A 47 -7.36 -16.14 -12.69
C GLN A 47 -5.92 -15.90 -13.15
N SER A 48 -5.79 -15.34 -14.35
CA SER A 48 -4.57 -14.75 -14.87
C SER A 48 -4.43 -13.29 -14.42
N VAL A 49 -3.23 -12.91 -14.01
CA VAL A 49 -2.94 -11.57 -13.48
C VAL A 49 -1.93 -10.82 -14.34
N GLY A 50 -2.30 -9.61 -14.75
CA GLY A 50 -1.38 -8.63 -15.33
C GLY A 50 -0.91 -7.63 -14.28
N VAL A 51 0.40 -7.53 -14.06
CA VAL A 51 1.00 -6.65 -13.06
C VAL A 51 1.58 -5.40 -13.73
N LEU A 52 1.25 -4.24 -13.17
CA LEU A 52 1.83 -2.94 -13.50
C LEU A 52 2.57 -2.39 -12.29
N TYR A 53 3.73 -1.78 -12.54
CA TYR A 53 4.42 -1.00 -11.53
C TYR A 53 3.97 0.45 -11.60
N SER A 54 3.57 1.00 -10.47
CA SER A 54 3.33 2.44 -10.34
C SER A 54 4.64 3.22 -10.51
N GLU A 55 4.52 4.52 -10.79
CA GLU A 55 5.66 5.45 -10.81
C GLU A 55 6.41 5.43 -9.47
N ASN A 56 5.70 5.33 -8.34
CA ASN A 56 6.32 5.24 -7.02
C ASN A 56 7.16 3.95 -6.85
N THR A 57 6.71 2.84 -7.42
CA THR A 57 7.48 1.58 -7.45
C THR A 57 8.76 1.73 -8.26
N LEU A 58 8.66 2.32 -9.45
CA LEU A 58 9.84 2.57 -10.31
C LEU A 58 10.85 3.49 -9.62
N ASN A 59 10.38 4.59 -9.02
CA ASN A 59 11.21 5.52 -8.26
C ASN A 59 11.86 4.86 -7.03
N THR A 60 11.13 3.98 -6.34
CA THR A 60 11.66 3.22 -5.19
C THR A 60 12.75 2.23 -5.62
N LEU A 61 12.58 1.57 -6.76
CA LEU A 61 13.59 0.67 -7.32
C LEU A 61 14.87 1.44 -7.66
N GLU A 62 14.76 2.55 -8.38
CA GLU A 62 15.92 3.39 -8.72
C GLU A 62 16.64 3.90 -7.46
N TYR A 63 15.89 4.34 -6.45
CA TYR A 63 16.43 4.74 -5.16
C TYR A 63 17.23 3.62 -4.48
N LEU A 64 16.66 2.40 -4.42
CA LEU A 64 17.32 1.26 -3.78
C LEU A 64 18.54 0.79 -4.60
N GLU A 65 18.48 0.82 -5.92
CA GLU A 65 19.62 0.51 -6.79
C GLU A 65 20.78 1.47 -6.55
N HIS A 66 20.49 2.77 -6.48
CA HIS A 66 21.50 3.77 -6.15
C HIS A 66 22.10 3.52 -4.76
N TYR A 67 21.26 3.32 -3.74
CA TYR A 67 21.72 3.04 -2.38
C TYR A 67 22.57 1.76 -2.31
N HIS A 68 22.14 0.69 -2.99
CA HIS A 68 22.84 -0.59 -3.03
C HIS A 68 24.19 -0.49 -3.73
N SER A 69 24.29 0.30 -4.81
CA SER A 69 25.57 0.56 -5.48
C SER A 69 26.58 1.22 -4.53
N VAL A 70 26.12 2.16 -3.69
CA VAL A 70 26.95 2.82 -2.67
C VAL A 70 27.33 1.83 -1.58
N ALA A 71 26.41 0.97 -1.13
CA ALA A 71 26.69 -0.08 -0.15
C ALA A 71 27.75 -1.08 -0.65
N LEU A 72 27.63 -1.54 -1.90
CA LEU A 72 28.60 -2.45 -2.54
C LEU A 72 29.97 -1.82 -2.70
N ASN A 73 30.05 -0.54 -3.08
CA ASN A 73 31.32 0.18 -3.16
C ASN A 73 31.89 0.45 -1.76
N GLY A 74 31.03 0.73 -0.78
CA GLY A 74 31.37 0.83 0.64
C GLY A 74 32.02 -0.45 1.17
N ALA A 75 31.48 -1.60 0.80
CA ALA A 75 31.96 -2.93 1.20
C ALA A 75 33.37 -3.26 0.70
N LYS A 76 33.83 -2.62 -0.37
CA LYS A 76 35.20 -2.82 -0.91
C LYS A 76 36.27 -2.10 -0.09
N ASN A 77 35.88 -1.20 0.83
CA ASN A 77 36.83 -0.46 1.65
C ASN A 77 37.33 -1.33 2.81
N ALA A 78 38.64 -1.64 2.82
CA ALA A 78 39.28 -2.48 3.83
C ALA A 78 39.18 -1.94 5.29
N GLY A 79 38.77 -0.68 5.48
CA GLY A 79 38.59 -0.06 6.79
C GLY A 79 37.20 -0.25 7.41
N LEU A 80 36.23 -0.83 6.70
CA LEU A 80 34.89 -1.10 7.22
C LEU A 80 34.78 -2.55 7.69
N ASP A 81 34.21 -2.77 8.88
CA ASP A 81 33.97 -4.13 9.38
C ASP A 81 33.03 -4.88 8.42
N PRO A 82 33.38 -6.12 7.99
CA PRO A 82 32.59 -6.90 7.02
C PRO A 82 31.13 -7.10 7.42
N ARG A 83 30.82 -7.14 8.72
CA ARG A 83 29.45 -7.29 9.21
C ARG A 83 28.61 -6.05 8.91
N ILE A 84 29.21 -4.86 9.02
CA ILE A 84 28.55 -3.60 8.73
C ILE A 84 28.29 -3.48 7.22
N SER A 85 29.31 -3.77 6.40
CA SER A 85 29.16 -3.73 4.95
C SER A 85 28.11 -4.72 4.45
N GLN A 86 28.10 -5.95 4.97
CA GLN A 86 27.11 -6.94 4.59
C GLN A 86 25.70 -6.54 5.01
N ALA A 87 25.54 -5.96 6.20
CA ALA A 87 24.24 -5.47 6.66
C ALA A 87 23.70 -4.38 5.73
N PHE A 88 24.54 -3.43 5.29
CA PHE A 88 24.13 -2.41 4.31
C PHE A 88 23.70 -3.02 2.98
N VAL A 89 24.53 -3.91 2.41
CA VAL A 89 24.24 -4.60 1.14
C VAL A 89 22.92 -5.36 1.22
N ASN A 90 22.69 -6.11 2.30
CA ASN A 90 21.46 -6.89 2.50
C ASN A 90 20.24 -5.99 2.68
N SER A 91 20.36 -4.91 3.46
CA SER A 91 19.24 -4.01 3.76
C SER A 91 18.74 -3.21 2.56
N SER A 92 19.56 -3.12 1.51
CA SER A 92 19.28 -2.33 0.32
C SER A 92 19.11 -3.16 -0.93
N ASP A 93 18.90 -4.48 -0.84
CA ASP A 93 18.63 -5.31 -2.01
C ASP A 93 17.39 -4.77 -2.77
N PRO A 94 17.55 -4.22 -3.97
CA PRO A 94 16.44 -3.59 -4.69
C PRO A 94 15.37 -4.61 -5.13
N LYS A 95 15.72 -5.89 -5.20
CA LYS A 95 14.82 -6.95 -5.69
C LYS A 95 14.07 -7.66 -4.57
N LEU A 96 14.45 -7.45 -3.31
CA LEU A 96 13.87 -8.18 -2.18
C LEU A 96 12.35 -8.03 -2.13
N ALA A 97 11.84 -6.80 -2.18
CA ALA A 97 10.41 -6.55 -2.10
C ALA A 97 9.67 -7.05 -3.34
N ILE A 98 10.16 -6.73 -4.55
CA ILE A 98 9.49 -7.13 -5.79
C ILE A 98 9.44 -8.65 -5.92
N ASN A 99 10.54 -9.35 -5.66
CA ASN A 99 10.56 -10.82 -5.72
C ASN A 99 9.57 -11.43 -4.72
N TRP A 100 9.46 -10.87 -3.51
CA TRP A 100 8.49 -11.31 -2.52
C TRP A 100 7.06 -11.09 -3.00
N LEU A 101 6.73 -9.87 -3.45
CA LEU A 101 5.39 -9.52 -3.90
C LEU A 101 4.95 -10.40 -5.07
N MET A 102 5.82 -10.60 -6.06
CA MET A 102 5.56 -11.47 -7.20
C MET A 102 5.37 -12.92 -6.77
N ALA A 103 6.21 -13.44 -5.87
CA ALA A 103 6.05 -14.79 -5.33
C ALA A 103 4.74 -14.95 -4.55
N SER A 104 4.29 -13.91 -3.85
CA SER A 104 3.01 -13.94 -3.13
C SER A 104 1.81 -13.91 -4.07
N LEU A 105 1.84 -13.11 -5.14
CA LEU A 105 0.82 -13.17 -6.19
C LEU A 105 0.80 -14.55 -6.86
N GLN A 106 1.95 -15.11 -7.21
CA GLN A 106 2.06 -16.42 -7.87
C GLN A 106 1.54 -17.59 -7.02
N LYS A 107 1.46 -17.45 -5.70
CA LYS A 107 0.84 -18.45 -4.82
C LYS A 107 -0.69 -18.46 -4.93
N HIS A 108 -1.29 -17.34 -5.32
CA HIS A 108 -2.73 -17.11 -5.27
C HIS A 108 -3.40 -17.05 -6.64
N PHE A 109 -2.65 -17.07 -7.74
CA PHE A 109 -3.19 -16.92 -9.10
C PHE A 109 -2.54 -17.90 -10.07
N ALA A 110 -3.26 -18.27 -11.13
CA ALA A 110 -2.83 -19.28 -12.09
C ALA A 110 -1.62 -18.83 -12.91
N SER A 111 -1.57 -17.54 -13.25
CA SER A 111 -0.43 -16.93 -13.91
C SER A 111 -0.29 -15.48 -13.47
N VAL A 112 0.96 -15.00 -13.44
CA VAL A 112 1.28 -13.61 -13.09
C VAL A 112 2.33 -13.11 -14.08
N THR A 113 1.97 -12.11 -14.87
CA THR A 113 2.83 -11.52 -15.90
C THR A 113 3.00 -10.04 -15.65
N VAL A 114 4.24 -9.55 -15.64
CA VAL A 114 4.53 -8.11 -15.51
C VAL A 114 4.52 -7.48 -16.90
N TYR A 115 3.94 -6.29 -17.00
CA TYR A 115 3.86 -5.52 -18.24
C TYR A 115 4.44 -4.11 -18.03
N ASP A 116 5.00 -3.57 -19.10
CA ASP A 116 5.68 -2.27 -19.07
C ASP A 116 4.69 -1.08 -19.00
N ASN A 117 3.47 -1.26 -19.50
CA ASN A 117 2.47 -0.20 -19.58
C ASN A 117 1.04 -0.75 -19.67
N LEU A 118 0.07 0.14 -19.47
CA LEU A 118 -1.35 -0.20 -19.47
C LEU A 118 -1.83 -0.75 -20.81
N ASP A 119 -1.36 -0.22 -21.94
CA ASP A 119 -1.77 -0.68 -23.27
C ASP A 119 -1.42 -2.15 -23.49
N ALA A 120 -0.23 -2.58 -23.05
CA ALA A 120 0.20 -3.97 -23.14
C ALA A 120 -0.64 -4.91 -22.25
N VAL A 121 -1.05 -4.44 -21.06
CA VAL A 121 -1.96 -5.19 -20.17
C VAL A 121 -3.33 -5.34 -20.80
N VAL A 122 -3.89 -4.24 -21.31
CA VAL A 122 -5.21 -4.24 -21.95
C VAL A 122 -5.19 -5.17 -23.16
N GLN A 123 -4.13 -5.12 -23.98
CA GLN A 123 -3.99 -6.01 -25.14
C GLN A 123 -3.90 -7.49 -24.75
N ALA A 124 -3.28 -7.81 -23.61
CA ALA A 124 -3.17 -9.18 -23.12
C ALA A 124 -4.45 -9.72 -22.48
N HIS A 125 -5.40 -8.85 -22.11
CA HIS A 125 -6.68 -9.18 -21.49
C HIS A 125 -6.57 -10.20 -20.34
N PRO A 126 -5.79 -9.93 -19.28
CA PRO A 126 -5.80 -10.78 -18.09
C PRO A 126 -7.16 -10.68 -17.38
N ASP A 127 -7.48 -11.69 -16.58
CA ASP A 127 -8.72 -11.69 -15.78
C ASP A 127 -8.69 -10.58 -14.71
N VAL A 128 -7.51 -10.28 -14.17
CA VAL A 128 -7.27 -9.30 -13.12
C VAL A 128 -6.03 -8.46 -13.44
N VAL A 129 -6.13 -7.16 -13.22
CA VAL A 129 -4.99 -6.23 -13.29
C VAL A 129 -4.57 -5.82 -11.89
N VAL A 130 -3.27 -5.88 -11.61
CA VAL A 130 -2.70 -5.47 -10.32
C VAL A 130 -1.77 -4.29 -10.52
N MET A 131 -2.07 -3.18 -9.87
CA MET A 131 -1.15 -2.06 -9.75
C MET A 131 -0.34 -2.19 -8.45
N LEU A 132 0.97 -2.41 -8.57
CA LEU A 132 1.89 -2.44 -7.45
C LEU A 132 2.44 -1.05 -7.15
N ASP A 133 2.18 -0.58 -5.93
CA ASP A 133 2.70 0.65 -5.34
C ASP A 133 3.56 0.31 -4.13
N THR A 134 4.88 0.49 -4.29
CA THR A 134 5.88 0.20 -3.26
C THR A 134 6.61 1.46 -2.86
N TYR A 135 6.92 1.58 -1.58
CA TYR A 135 7.70 2.66 -1.02
C TYR A 135 8.63 2.11 0.06
N ASN A 136 9.93 2.29 -0.14
CA ASN A 136 10.95 1.90 0.83
C ASN A 136 11.85 3.10 1.12
N GLN A 137 12.02 3.38 2.41
CA GLN A 137 12.86 4.46 2.90
C GLN A 137 13.83 3.90 3.95
N LEU A 138 15.12 3.92 3.63
CA LEU A 138 16.19 3.45 4.52
C LEU A 138 16.73 4.58 5.39
N VAL A 139 17.38 4.22 6.51
CA VAL A 139 18.13 5.16 7.33
C VAL A 139 19.23 5.80 6.48
N SER A 140 19.35 7.12 6.63
CA SER A 140 20.40 7.89 5.99
C SER A 140 20.96 8.93 6.96
N LYS A 141 21.95 9.69 6.46
CA LYS A 141 22.51 10.83 7.17
C LYS A 141 21.44 11.82 7.65
N ARG A 142 20.41 12.02 6.83
CA ARG A 142 19.38 13.05 6.96
C ARG A 142 18.01 12.47 7.32
N ASN A 143 17.94 11.15 7.52
CA ASN A 143 16.69 10.44 7.75
C ASN A 143 16.86 9.45 8.90
N ASN A 144 16.02 9.60 9.92
CA ASN A 144 15.94 8.75 11.09
C ASN A 144 14.63 7.95 11.14
N ARG A 145 13.84 7.93 10.06
CA ARG A 145 12.62 7.14 9.96
C ARG A 145 12.75 6.10 8.85
N VAL A 146 12.55 4.84 9.21
CA VAL A 146 12.53 3.74 8.26
C VAL A 146 11.08 3.43 7.96
N GLU A 147 10.77 3.28 6.68
CA GLU A 147 9.42 2.96 6.23
C GLU A 147 9.48 1.92 5.11
N ALA A 148 8.58 0.94 5.19
CA ALA A 148 8.34 -0.05 4.16
C ALA A 148 6.82 -0.16 3.97
N ARG A 149 6.35 0.23 2.78
CA ARG A 149 4.94 0.21 2.39
C ARG A 149 4.81 -0.52 1.07
N PHE A 150 3.95 -1.52 1.03
CA PHE A 150 3.67 -2.33 -0.16
C PHE A 150 2.16 -2.41 -0.33
N ILE A 151 1.67 -1.95 -1.47
CA ILE A 151 0.25 -1.95 -1.82
C ILE A 151 0.09 -2.62 -3.18
N ALA A 152 -0.82 -3.57 -3.27
CA ALA A 152 -1.31 -4.13 -4.52
C ALA A 152 -2.79 -3.77 -4.65
N LYS A 153 -3.13 -2.98 -5.66
CA LYS A 153 -4.53 -2.66 -5.99
C LYS A 153 -4.99 -3.57 -7.11
N PHE A 154 -6.11 -4.25 -6.90
CA PHE A 154 -6.68 -5.21 -7.82
C PHE A 154 -7.83 -4.57 -8.59
N TYR A 155 -7.86 -4.82 -9.89
CA TYR A 155 -8.87 -4.36 -10.81
C TYR A 155 -9.33 -5.54 -11.68
N ASP A 156 -10.59 -5.55 -12.09
CA ASP A 156 -11.08 -6.55 -13.04
C ASP A 156 -10.60 -6.25 -14.48
N ALA A 157 -11.00 -7.10 -15.43
CA ALA A 157 -10.69 -6.94 -16.85
C ALA A 157 -11.23 -5.62 -17.47
N ASN A 158 -12.20 -4.96 -16.83
CA ASN A 158 -12.74 -3.66 -17.24
C ASN A 158 -12.07 -2.49 -16.47
N LEU A 159 -11.01 -2.77 -15.72
CA LEU A 159 -10.30 -1.82 -14.87
C LEU A 159 -11.16 -1.25 -13.72
N GLN A 160 -12.22 -1.94 -13.32
CA GLN A 160 -12.99 -1.57 -12.14
C GLN A 160 -12.29 -2.10 -10.89
N TYR A 161 -12.22 -1.28 -9.84
CA TYR A 161 -11.54 -1.63 -8.59
C TYR A 161 -12.23 -2.80 -7.88
N ILE A 162 -11.46 -3.78 -7.45
CA ILE A 162 -11.92 -4.94 -6.67
C ILE A 162 -11.57 -4.75 -5.19
N GLY A 163 -10.32 -4.37 -4.92
CA GLY A 163 -9.80 -4.29 -3.56
C GLY A 163 -8.29 -4.06 -3.52
N GLN A 164 -7.72 -4.04 -2.32
CA GLN A 164 -6.27 -3.91 -2.17
C GLN A 164 -5.71 -4.81 -1.07
N ALA A 165 -4.49 -5.28 -1.29
CA ALA A 165 -3.67 -5.91 -0.27
C ALA A 165 -2.55 -4.94 0.13
N GLU A 166 -2.32 -4.79 1.44
CA GLU A 166 -1.31 -3.85 1.94
C GLU A 166 -0.46 -4.40 3.10
N GLY A 167 0.78 -3.95 3.13
CA GLY A 167 1.72 -4.15 4.22
C GLY A 167 2.44 -2.85 4.53
N LEU A 168 2.42 -2.43 5.79
CA LEU A 168 3.04 -1.17 6.23
C LEU A 168 3.76 -1.37 7.55
N ARG A 169 5.03 -1.02 7.56
CA ARG A 169 5.79 -0.81 8.79
C ARG A 169 6.57 0.48 8.68
N ALA A 170 6.56 1.23 9.77
CA ALA A 170 7.40 2.40 9.93
C ALA A 170 7.97 2.41 11.34
N LYS A 171 9.21 2.84 11.50
CA LYS A 171 9.86 2.95 12.79
C LYS A 171 10.91 4.04 12.76
N ASP A 172 10.91 4.87 13.80
CA ASP A 172 12.01 5.78 14.05
C ASP A 172 13.23 4.99 14.52
N MET A 173 14.32 5.11 13.79
CA MET A 173 15.60 4.52 14.09
C MET A 173 16.64 5.63 14.16
N PRO A 174 17.35 5.81 15.29
CA PRO A 174 18.37 6.85 15.39
C PRO A 174 19.36 6.65 14.25
N SER A 175 19.72 7.71 13.52
CA SER A 175 20.68 7.58 12.41
C SER A 175 21.91 6.82 12.88
N VAL A 176 22.40 5.87 12.07
CA VAL A 176 23.42 4.86 12.43
C VAL A 176 24.82 5.45 12.65
N TRP A 177 24.91 6.72 13.06
CA TRP A 177 26.13 7.47 13.20
C TRP A 177 27.01 6.90 14.31
N VAL A 178 28.04 6.23 13.83
CA VAL A 178 29.05 5.33 14.41
C VAL A 178 29.81 5.81 15.66
N ARG A 179 29.43 6.90 16.32
CA ARG A 179 30.22 7.42 17.45
C ARG A 179 30.03 6.51 18.68
N GLY A 180 31.05 5.69 18.94
CA GLY A 180 31.17 4.90 20.17
C GLY A 180 30.47 3.53 20.17
N LYS A 181 29.90 3.07 19.04
CA LYS A 181 29.25 1.76 18.94
C LYS A 181 30.18 0.69 18.40
N ALA A 182 30.05 -0.54 18.89
CA ALA A 182 30.79 -1.68 18.35
C ALA A 182 30.22 -2.13 17.00
N ALA A 183 31.05 -2.69 16.13
CA ALA A 183 30.63 -3.15 14.80
C ALA A 183 29.41 -4.11 14.79
N PRO A 184 29.27 -5.07 15.74
CA PRO A 184 28.08 -5.91 15.83
C PRO A 184 26.80 -5.12 16.10
N GLU A 185 26.86 -4.09 16.94
CA GLU A 185 25.70 -3.28 17.31
C GLU A 185 25.23 -2.43 16.11
N ILE A 186 26.19 -1.93 15.33
CA ILE A 186 25.91 -1.18 14.11
C ILE A 186 25.25 -2.09 13.08
N ALA A 187 25.82 -3.29 12.84
CA ALA A 187 25.25 -4.27 11.93
C ALA A 187 23.85 -4.71 12.35
N ALA A 188 23.63 -4.97 13.65
CA ALA A 188 22.32 -5.32 14.18
C ALA A 188 21.30 -4.21 13.96
N GLN A 189 21.68 -2.94 14.18
CA GLN A 189 20.80 -1.81 13.93
C GLN A 189 20.45 -1.66 12.43
N ILE A 190 21.38 -1.93 11.53
CA ILE A 190 21.10 -1.91 10.09
C ILE A 190 20.15 -3.06 9.72
N ASN A 191 20.36 -4.26 10.28
CA ASN A 191 19.51 -5.43 10.04
C ASN A 191 18.06 -5.22 10.51
N GLN A 192 17.83 -4.41 11.54
CA GLN A 192 16.46 -4.03 11.95
C GLN A 192 15.68 -3.35 10.82
N GLN A 193 16.35 -2.69 9.87
CA GLN A 193 15.70 -2.13 8.69
C GLN A 193 15.19 -3.22 7.74
N THR A 194 15.99 -4.27 7.55
CA THR A 194 15.61 -5.43 6.74
C THR A 194 14.46 -6.19 7.40
N GLU A 195 14.53 -6.39 8.72
CA GLU A 195 13.44 -7.02 9.49
C GLU A 195 12.14 -6.25 9.34
N LEU A 196 12.19 -4.92 9.40
CA LEU A 196 11.03 -4.05 9.22
C LEU A 196 10.41 -4.21 7.82
N GLN A 197 11.23 -4.27 6.77
CA GLN A 197 10.76 -4.55 5.41
C GLN A 197 10.10 -5.93 5.31
N VAL A 198 10.75 -6.96 5.86
CA VAL A 198 10.22 -8.33 5.86
C VAL A 198 8.90 -8.42 6.62
N ASP A 199 8.74 -7.71 7.73
CA ASP A 199 7.49 -7.71 8.49
C ASP A 199 6.35 -6.97 7.79
N ALA A 200 6.66 -5.92 7.01
CA ALA A 200 5.68 -5.31 6.11
C ALA A 200 5.28 -6.27 4.98
N LEU A 201 6.22 -7.02 4.41
CA LEU A 201 5.93 -8.05 3.39
C LEU A 201 5.07 -9.20 3.95
N LYS A 202 5.32 -9.65 5.19
CA LYS A 202 4.45 -10.62 5.86
C LYS A 202 3.04 -10.07 6.08
N GLN A 203 2.91 -8.80 6.45
CA GLN A 203 1.59 -8.16 6.59
C GLN A 203 0.87 -8.12 5.23
N PHE A 204 1.60 -7.79 4.16
CA PHE A 204 1.06 -7.85 2.81
C PHE A 204 0.54 -9.25 2.47
N ASP A 205 1.28 -10.32 2.76
CA ASP A 205 0.83 -11.70 2.52
C ASP A 205 -0.47 -12.04 3.28
N VAL A 206 -0.59 -11.58 4.53
CA VAL A 206 -1.81 -11.76 5.32
C VAL A 206 -2.98 -10.99 4.69
N SER A 207 -2.75 -9.75 4.28
CA SER A 207 -3.75 -8.92 3.62
C SER A 207 -4.20 -9.51 2.27
N LEU A 208 -3.27 -10.02 1.47
CA LEU A 208 -3.54 -10.65 0.19
C LEU A 208 -4.34 -11.93 0.37
N LYS A 209 -3.94 -12.78 1.32
CA LYS A 209 -4.69 -13.99 1.63
C LYS A 209 -6.11 -13.67 2.10
N ALA A 210 -6.29 -12.66 2.96
CA ALA A 210 -7.60 -12.25 3.40
C ALA A 210 -8.48 -11.80 2.22
N LEU A 211 -7.93 -10.97 1.32
CA LEU A 211 -8.64 -10.50 0.14
C LEU A 211 -9.09 -11.66 -0.76
N VAL A 212 -8.20 -12.61 -1.06
CA VAL A 212 -8.53 -13.78 -1.92
C VAL A 212 -9.50 -14.74 -1.24
N THR A 213 -9.47 -14.87 0.10
CA THR A 213 -10.33 -15.84 0.84
C THR A 213 -11.68 -15.29 1.29
N GLN A 214 -11.82 -13.97 1.54
CA GLN A 214 -13.13 -13.35 1.79
C GLN A 214 -14.07 -13.56 0.60
N ASP A 215 -13.51 -13.56 -0.60
CA ASP A 215 -14.22 -13.79 -1.85
C ASP A 215 -14.60 -15.28 -2.08
N GLU A 216 -13.82 -16.23 -1.54
CA GLU A 216 -14.15 -17.66 -1.56
C GLU A 216 -15.33 -17.98 -0.62
N ALA A 217 -15.38 -17.35 0.56
CA ALA A 217 -16.46 -17.54 1.52
C ALA A 217 -17.80 -16.96 1.03
N GLY A 218 -17.78 -15.84 0.30
CA GLY A 218 -18.97 -15.27 -0.34
C GLY A 218 -19.57 -16.17 -1.43
N GLN A 219 -18.73 -16.87 -2.20
CA GLN A 219 -19.18 -17.81 -3.24
C GLN A 219 -19.77 -19.11 -2.68
N MET A 220 -19.27 -19.60 -1.56
CA MET A 220 -19.80 -20.81 -0.89
C MET A 220 -21.15 -20.56 -0.20
N ALA A 221 -21.46 -19.32 0.19
CA ALA A 221 -22.75 -18.96 0.80
C ALA A 221 -23.85 -18.69 -0.25
N ALA A 222 -23.50 -18.49 -1.52
CA ALA A 222 -24.44 -18.19 -2.61
C ALA A 222 -24.85 -19.43 -3.44
N LYS A 223 -24.41 -20.63 -3.06
CA LYS A 223 -24.70 -21.91 -3.73
C LYS A 223 -25.58 -22.79 -2.86
#